data_AF-A0A527YP17-F1
#
_entry.id   AF-A0A527YP17-F1
#
_cell.length_a   1.000
_cell.length_b   1.000
_cell.length_c   1.000
_cell.angle_alpha   90.00
_cell.angle_beta   90.00
_cell.angle_gamma   90.00
#
_symmetry.space_group_name_H-M   'P 1'
#
loop_
_entity.id
_entity.type
_entity.pdbx_description
1 polymer ?
#
loop_
_entity_poly.entity_id
_entity_poly.type
_entity_poly.pdbx_seq_one_letter_code
_entity_poly.pdbx_strand_id
1 'polypeptide(L)' 'MADGEAVRTSQPYPLEAPGLWVERIGSPVFPAGTPALFLDRDGTINVDSGYPSDPADIVLRPQMLPVIRTANIAGLP' A
#
# COMPACT_ATOMS: atom_id res chain seq x y z
N MET A 1 -44.30 10.41 2.44
CA MET A 1 -43.87 9.02 2.67
C MET A 1 -43.10 8.54 1.44
N ALA A 2 -41.84 8.93 1.36
CA ALA A 2 -40.77 8.29 0.58
C ALA A 2 -39.55 9.16 0.84
N ASP A 3 -39.02 9.04 2.04
CA ASP A 3 -37.78 9.73 2.42
C ASP A 3 -36.66 9.06 1.62
N GLY A 4 -36.12 9.81 0.66
CA GLY A 4 -34.91 9.44 -0.05
C GLY A 4 -33.75 9.45 0.93
N GLU A 5 -33.51 8.32 1.57
CA GLU A 5 -32.33 8.11 2.38
C GLU A 5 -31.12 8.17 1.44
N ALA A 6 -30.40 9.29 1.49
CA ALA A 6 -29.11 9.43 0.87
C ALA A 6 -28.19 8.38 1.48
N VAL A 7 -27.91 7.31 0.74
CA VAL A 7 -26.87 6.34 1.08
C VAL A 7 -25.56 7.12 1.15
N ARG A 8 -25.14 7.46 2.37
CA ARG A 8 -23.79 7.92 2.65
C ARG A 8 -22.89 6.69 2.62
N THR A 9 -22.34 6.37 1.45
CA THR A 9 -21.29 5.36 1.36
C THR A 9 -20.01 5.93 1.98
N SER A 10 -19.84 5.74 3.28
CA SER A 10 -18.49 5.76 3.86
C SER A 10 -17.79 4.50 3.33
N GLN A 11 -17.18 4.57 2.14
CA GLN A 11 -16.41 3.45 1.59
C GLN A 11 -15.29 3.12 2.61
N PRO A 12 -15.35 1.97 3.31
CA PRO A 12 -14.41 1.66 4.39
C PRO A 12 -13.01 1.31 3.86
N TYR A 13 -12.90 1.09 2.55
CA TYR A 13 -11.69 0.71 1.85
C TYR A 13 -11.39 1.70 0.72
N PRO A 14 -10.12 2.03 0.47
CA PRO A 14 -9.70 2.96 -0.59
C PRO A 14 -9.71 2.27 -1.96
N LEU A 15 -10.92 1.90 -2.40
CA LEU A 15 -11.15 1.27 -3.71
C LEU A 15 -11.45 2.33 -4.76
N GLU A 16 -10.62 2.41 -5.79
CA GLU A 16 -10.88 3.23 -6.98
C GLU A 16 -11.82 2.53 -7.96
N ALA A 17 -11.80 1.19 -7.95
CA ALA A 17 -12.70 0.32 -8.71
C ALA A 17 -12.77 -1.08 -8.04
N PRO A 18 -13.75 -1.94 -8.38
CA PRO A 18 -13.75 -3.34 -7.94
C PRO A 18 -12.44 -4.03 -8.34
N GLY A 19 -11.69 -4.52 -7.35
CA GLY A 19 -10.38 -5.17 -7.55
C GLY A 19 -9.19 -4.21 -7.66
N LEU A 20 -9.38 -2.89 -7.49
CA LEU A 20 -8.31 -1.89 -7.50
C LEU A 20 -8.26 -1.10 -6.18
N TRP A 21 -7.25 -1.40 -5.37
CA TRP A 21 -6.91 -0.66 -4.17
C TRP A 21 -5.81 0.36 -4.48
N VAL A 22 -6.04 1.63 -4.18
CA VAL A 22 -5.02 2.69 -4.30
C VAL A 22 -5.01 3.50 -3.02
N GLU A 23 -3.91 3.45 -2.29
CA GLU A 23 -3.78 4.10 -1.00
C GLU A 23 -2.45 4.85 -0.88
N ARG A 24 -2.52 6.11 -0.47
CA ARG A 24 -1.34 6.91 -0.14
C ARG A 24 -1.01 6.71 1.33
N ILE A 25 0.18 6.16 1.59
CA ILE A 25 0.69 5.99 2.96
C ILE A 25 1.53 7.20 3.37
N GLY A 26 1.21 7.77 4.53
CA GLY A 26 1.94 8.90 5.12
C GLY A 26 1.68 10.25 4.47
N SER A 27 2.39 11.27 4.96
CA SER A 27 2.29 12.67 4.54
C SER A 27 3.53 13.30 3.86
N PRO A 28 4.65 12.60 3.52
CA PRO A 28 5.74 13.22 2.76
C PRO A 28 5.27 13.80 1.42
N VAL A 29 5.93 14.88 0.98
CA VAL A 29 5.68 15.53 -0.32
C VAL A 29 6.86 15.25 -1.24
N PHE A 30 6.57 14.70 -2.43
CA PHE A 30 7.56 14.40 -3.45
C PHE A 30 7.38 15.36 -4.63
N PRO A 31 8.44 16.07 -5.08
CA PRO A 31 8.37 16.91 -6.27
C PRO A 31 7.97 16.12 -7.52
N ALA A 32 7.34 16.78 -8.49
CA ALA A 32 7.05 16.17 -9.78
C ALA A 32 8.36 15.74 -10.49
N GLY A 33 8.36 14.55 -11.10
CA GLY A 33 9.54 13.98 -11.76
C GLY A 33 10.53 13.30 -10.82
N THR A 34 10.25 13.20 -9.51
CA THR A 34 11.05 12.39 -8.59
C THR A 34 11.02 10.91 -9.04
N PRO A 35 12.18 10.26 -9.23
CA PRO A 35 12.20 8.82 -9.53
C PRO A 35 11.66 8.02 -8.34
N ALA A 36 10.99 6.91 -8.62
CA ALA A 36 10.37 6.06 -7.60
C ALA A 36 11.00 4.66 -7.57
N LEU A 37 11.00 4.04 -6.39
CA LEU A 37 11.35 2.63 -6.19
C LEU A 37 10.06 1.81 -6.10
N PHE A 38 9.65 1.22 -7.22
CA PHE A 38 8.52 0.28 -7.24
C PHE A 38 8.96 -1.07 -6.67
N LEU A 39 8.18 -1.58 -5.71
CA LEU A 39 8.40 -2.87 -5.08
C LEU A 39 7.13 -3.70 -5.19
N ASP A 40 7.30 -4.98 -5.55
CA ASP A 40 6.28 -5.98 -5.27
C ASP A 40 6.24 -6.27 -3.75
N ARG A 41 5.15 -6.84 -3.26
CA ARG A 41 4.96 -7.16 -1.85
C ARG A 41 5.44 -8.57 -1.53
N ASP A 42 4.74 -9.58 -2.04
CA ASP A 42 4.97 -10.98 -1.68
C ASP A 42 6.18 -11.54 -2.43
N GLY A 43 7.06 -12.26 -1.73
CA GLY A 43 8.33 -12.72 -2.29
C GLY A 43 9.41 -11.63 -2.44
N THR A 44 9.05 -10.35 -2.30
CA THR A 44 9.97 -9.20 -2.36
C THR A 44 10.16 -8.54 -1.00
N ILE A 45 9.12 -7.97 -0.40
CA ILE A 45 9.15 -7.34 0.93
C ILE A 45 8.94 -8.40 2.03
N ASN A 46 7.86 -9.17 1.95
CA ASN A 46 7.63 -10.33 2.82
C ASN A 46 7.92 -11.63 2.07
N VAL A 47 8.06 -12.71 2.84
CA VAL A 47 8.11 -14.07 2.29
C VAL A 47 6.80 -14.34 1.55
N ASP A 48 6.90 -14.99 0.40
CA ASP A 48 5.73 -15.46 -0.34
C ASP A 48 5.13 -16.66 0.39
N SER A 49 3.92 -16.49 0.93
CA SER A 49 3.14 -17.56 1.58
C SER A 49 2.10 -18.19 0.66
N GLY A 50 1.99 -17.74 -0.60
CA GLY A 50 0.98 -18.14 -1.58
C GLY A 50 -0.42 -17.56 -1.31
N TYR A 51 -0.90 -17.63 -0.07
CA TYR A 51 -2.21 -17.11 0.35
C TYR A 51 -2.07 -16.17 1.56
N PRO A 52 -1.66 -14.91 1.34
CA PRO A 52 -1.43 -13.95 2.43
C PRO A 52 -2.76 -13.36 2.96
N SER A 53 -3.54 -14.18 3.65
CA SER A 53 -4.83 -13.80 4.25
C SER A 53 -4.80 -13.63 5.77
N ASP A 54 -3.85 -14.26 6.47
CA ASP A 54 -3.63 -14.08 7.91
C ASP A 54 -2.41 -13.17 8.15
N PRO A 55 -2.58 -12.00 8.78
CA PRO A 55 -1.47 -11.13 9.15
C PRO A 55 -0.42 -11.80 10.06
N ALA A 56 -0.80 -12.81 10.84
CA ALA A 56 0.12 -13.53 11.73
C ALA A 56 1.18 -14.34 10.97
N ASP A 57 0.91 -14.67 9.70
CA ASP A 57 1.83 -15.42 8.84
C ASP A 57 2.85 -14.52 8.10
N ILE A 58 2.75 -13.20 8.25
CA ILE A 58 3.61 -12.26 7.53
C ILE A 58 5.01 -12.22 8.16
N VAL A 59 6.00 -12.67 7.40
CA VAL A 59 7.42 -12.61 7.76
C VAL A 59 8.16 -11.72 6.75
N LEU A 60 8.84 -10.67 7.24
CA LEU A 60 9.64 -9.79 6.39
C LEU A 60 10.90 -10.49 5.88
N ARG A 61 11.32 -10.17 4.66
CA ARG A 61 12.61 -10.58 4.08
C ARG A 61 13.70 -9.59 4.54
N PRO A 62 14.58 -9.95 5.49
CA PRO A 62 15.50 -8.98 6.11
C PRO A 62 16.42 -8.27 5.12
N GLN A 63 16.77 -8.94 4.02
CA GLN A 63 17.57 -8.39 2.93
C GLN A 63 16.92 -7.20 2.21
N MET A 64 15.59 -7.04 2.29
CA MET A 64 14.90 -5.93 1.64
C MET A 64 14.91 -4.65 2.48
N LEU A 65 15.07 -4.77 3.80
CA LEU A 65 15.02 -3.64 4.74
C LEU A 65 16.07 -2.55 4.44
N PRO A 66 17.34 -2.88 4.13
CA PRO A 66 18.34 -1.87 3.80
C PRO A 66 18.00 -1.07 2.54
N VAL A 67 17.36 -1.69 1.54
CA VAL A 67 16.99 -1.00 0.29
C VAL A 67 15.86 0.00 0.54
N ILE A 68 14.81 -0.40 1.25
CA ILE A 68 13.71 0.50 1.65
C ILE A 68 14.26 1.65 2.50
N ARG A 69 15.14 1.34 3.47
CA ARG A 69 15.82 2.37 4.27
C ARG A 69 16.59 3.35 3.40
N THR A 70 17.33 2.85 2.40
CA THR A 70 18.13 3.70 1.50
C THR A 70 17.23 4.60 0.66
N ALA A 71 16.13 4.09 0.12
CA ALA A 71 15.14 4.87 -0.62
C ALA A 71 14.52 5.98 0.27
N ASN A 72 14.12 5.64 1.50
CA ASN A 72 13.60 6.60 2.46
C ASN A 72 14.60 7.73 2.76
N ILE A 73 15.88 7.39 2.98
CA ILE A 73 16.95 8.38 3.22
C ILE A 73 17.19 9.25 1.98
N ALA A 74 17.12 8.67 0.78
CA ALA A 74 17.29 9.37 -0.48
C ALA A 74 16.05 10.19 -0.90
N GLY A 75 14.94 10.10 -0.15
CA GLY A 75 13.70 10.81 -0.47
C GLY A 75 13.00 10.26 -1.71
N LEU A 76 13.18 8.98 -2.01
CA LEU A 76 12.52 8.31 -3.13
C LEU A 76 11.16 7.75 -2.67
N PRO A 77 10.05 8.05 -3.37
CA PRO A 77 8.78 7.36 -3.18
C PRO A 77 8.84 5.91 -3.65
#